data_AF-A0A959BP10-F1
#
_entry.id   AF-A0A959BP10-F1
#
_cell.length_a   1.000
_cell.length_b   1.000
_cell.length_c   1.000
_cell.angle_alpha   90.00
_cell.angle_beta   90.00
_cell.angle_gamma   90.00
#
_symmetry.space_group_name_H-M   'P 1'
#
loop_
_entity.id
_entity.type
_entity.pdbx_description
1 polymer ?
#
loop_
_entity_poly.entity_id
_entity_poly.type
_entity_poly.pdbx_seq_one_letter_code
_entity_poly.pdbx_strand_id
1 'polypeptide(L)'
;WAPLAGQPLIETWPDAPHQEKRSMLRYIRRTQPEDAHSLLESCWGETPYTEKQAFLKEMEHRAGLYDEAFLESCLLDSRKEVRTAAALLLARLPGSALLERLFSRAKAILRKEKGTGLSLLLPEKLDKELKRDGIGIGKKNYPGGKPAGWAFEIISKIPPQRWEAHFKIPTVDTLRLFAGSKQGKLLLDALANAAILHQDHRWMEAILRYWWRTNDEEGWSGSTGKLLMEHLPDPVFNEMAQQHLKQNPGFIEEKSFLNQMLSQGAHYWDKALAQLVVKGFQQWLSGARAYYWNLWHYKRILEVAAYRIDPGLLESFRSGWDTRSPVWYHWEKEVERFLKVLAFRKDMKEALENLSIYNIEHVRSNHSPPVGRRSLRPGAEGYESRRSAPK
;
A
#
# COMPACT_ATOMS: atom_id res chain seq x y z
N TRP A 1 22.90 3.03 -3.30
CA TRP A 1 23.80 2.21 -2.48
C TRP A 1 23.54 2.57 -1.02
N ALA A 2 22.69 1.81 -0.33
CA ALA A 2 22.69 1.84 1.13
C ALA A 2 23.84 0.92 1.57
N PRO A 3 24.69 1.32 2.53
CA PRO A 3 25.67 0.39 3.07
C PRO A 3 24.92 -0.84 3.59
N LEU A 4 25.45 -2.03 3.34
CA LEU A 4 25.09 -3.24 4.07
C LEU A 4 25.38 -2.93 5.54
N ALA A 5 24.38 -2.42 6.25
CA ALA A 5 24.50 -2.13 7.66
C ALA A 5 24.90 -3.45 8.34
N GLY A 6 26.03 -3.45 9.05
CA GLY A 6 26.41 -4.58 9.89
C GLY A 6 25.25 -4.94 10.82
N GLN A 7 25.15 -6.22 11.19
CA GLN A 7 24.15 -6.65 12.17
C GLN A 7 24.28 -5.76 13.43
N PRO A 8 23.20 -5.08 13.84
CA PRO A 8 23.27 -4.19 14.99
C PRO A 8 23.49 -5.01 16.27
N LEU A 9 24.40 -4.54 17.13
CA LEU A 9 24.78 -5.21 18.38
C LEU A 9 23.71 -4.99 19.45
N ILE A 10 22.71 -5.87 19.54
CA ILE A 10 21.56 -5.70 20.45
C ILE A 10 22.01 -5.53 21.93
N GLU A 11 23.13 -6.13 22.31
CA GLU A 11 23.73 -6.02 23.66
C GLU A 11 24.05 -4.57 24.08
N THR A 12 24.30 -3.67 23.12
CA THR A 12 24.57 -2.25 23.41
C THR A 12 23.28 -1.42 23.54
N TRP A 13 22.10 -2.05 23.51
CA TRP A 13 20.81 -1.37 23.59
C TRP A 13 20.74 -0.33 24.71
N PRO A 14 21.12 -0.61 25.98
CA PRO A 14 20.94 0.35 27.08
C PRO A 14 21.57 1.72 26.77
N ASP A 15 22.79 1.70 26.23
CA ASP A 15 23.63 2.88 25.98
C ASP A 15 23.47 3.44 24.55
N ALA A 16 22.77 2.73 23.68
CA ALA A 16 22.63 3.12 22.28
C ALA A 16 21.80 4.42 22.12
N PRO A 17 22.18 5.31 21.19
CA PRO A 17 21.38 6.47 20.85
C PRO A 17 20.04 6.05 20.24
N HIS A 18 19.02 6.90 20.38
CA HIS A 18 17.64 6.61 19.95
C HIS A 18 17.55 6.12 18.48
N GLN A 19 18.29 6.72 17.54
CA GLN A 19 18.25 6.27 16.13
C GLN A 19 18.82 4.85 15.95
N GLU A 20 19.81 4.48 16.74
CA GLU A 20 20.41 3.15 16.73
C GLU A 20 19.47 2.14 17.39
N LYS A 21 18.85 2.48 18.54
CA LYS A 21 17.77 1.68 19.15
C LYS A 21 16.64 1.38 18.17
N ARG A 22 16.19 2.36 17.39
CA ARG A 22 15.18 2.11 16.33
C ARG A 22 15.66 1.14 15.26
N SER A 23 16.94 1.23 14.89
CA SER A 23 17.54 0.35 13.88
C SER A 23 17.70 -1.08 14.42
N MET A 24 18.12 -1.22 15.68
CA MET A 24 18.15 -2.49 16.42
C MET A 24 16.75 -3.11 16.51
N LEU A 25 15.75 -2.35 16.95
CA LEU A 25 14.37 -2.84 17.07
C LEU A 25 13.83 -3.30 15.72
N ARG A 26 14.06 -2.53 14.64
CA ARG A 26 13.69 -2.92 13.28
C ARG A 26 14.37 -4.21 12.83
N TYR A 27 15.63 -4.41 13.21
CA TYR A 27 16.37 -5.64 12.91
C TYR A 27 15.80 -6.85 13.66
N ILE A 28 15.53 -6.71 14.96
CA ILE A 28 14.90 -7.74 15.79
C ILE A 28 13.53 -8.09 15.21
N ARG A 29 12.68 -7.09 14.91
CA ARG A 29 11.36 -7.31 14.28
C ARG A 29 11.41 -8.11 12.98
N ARG A 30 12.50 -8.01 12.22
CA ARG A 30 12.66 -8.77 10.96
C ARG A 30 13.16 -10.20 11.18
N THR A 31 13.95 -10.43 12.21
CA THR A 31 14.69 -11.69 12.43
C THR A 31 14.05 -12.55 13.52
N GLN A 32 13.65 -11.94 14.62
CA GLN A 32 13.07 -12.54 15.84
C GLN A 32 11.92 -11.65 16.35
N PRO A 33 10.75 -11.65 15.68
CA PRO A 33 9.69 -10.70 16.00
C PRO A 33 9.11 -10.87 17.41
N GLU A 34 9.12 -12.09 17.95
CA GLU A 34 8.65 -12.40 19.31
C GLU A 34 9.57 -11.79 20.37
N ASP A 35 10.88 -11.68 20.14
CA ASP A 35 11.82 -11.13 21.14
C ASP A 35 11.73 -9.60 21.25
N ALA A 36 11.16 -8.92 20.25
CA ALA A 36 11.09 -7.47 20.20
C ALA A 36 10.22 -6.88 21.32
N HIS A 37 9.09 -7.52 21.65
CA HIS A 37 8.22 -7.00 22.72
C HIS A 37 8.86 -7.22 24.09
N SER A 38 9.57 -8.34 24.31
CA SER A 38 10.26 -8.62 25.57
C SER A 38 11.36 -7.61 25.87
N LEU A 39 12.15 -7.22 24.84
CA LEU A 39 13.13 -6.14 24.97
C LEU A 39 12.47 -4.83 25.39
N LEU A 40 11.38 -4.44 24.72
CA LEU A 40 10.66 -3.21 25.05
C LEU A 40 10.06 -3.26 26.45
N GLU A 41 9.45 -4.38 26.84
CA GLU A 41 8.89 -4.58 28.18
C GLU A 41 9.94 -4.37 29.28
N SER A 42 11.16 -4.88 29.11
CA SER A 42 12.21 -4.75 30.12
C SER A 42 12.66 -3.31 30.40
N CYS A 43 12.52 -2.39 29.44
CA CYS A 43 12.95 -1.00 29.57
C CYS A 43 11.80 0.01 29.49
N TRP A 44 10.55 -0.43 29.32
CA TRP A 44 9.43 0.45 28.99
C TRP A 44 9.15 1.50 30.07
N GLY A 45 9.34 1.13 31.34
CA GLY A 45 9.12 2.02 32.49
C GLY A 45 10.03 3.25 32.46
N GLU A 46 11.27 3.07 32.01
CA GLU A 46 12.31 4.11 31.98
C GLU A 46 12.42 4.81 30.62
N THR A 47 11.81 4.22 29.58
CA THR A 47 11.86 4.75 28.21
C THR A 47 11.12 6.10 28.11
N PRO A 48 11.79 7.18 27.65
CA PRO A 48 11.15 8.47 27.42
C PRO A 48 9.97 8.37 26.44
N TYR A 49 8.92 9.17 26.62
CA TYR A 49 7.71 9.05 25.80
C TYR A 49 7.94 9.28 24.30
N THR A 50 8.94 10.09 23.94
CA THR A 50 9.33 10.36 22.55
C THR A 50 9.90 9.11 21.89
N GLU A 51 10.64 8.30 22.64
CA GLU A 51 11.16 7.00 22.19
C GLU A 51 10.05 5.95 22.14
N LYS A 52 9.16 5.90 23.15
CA LYS A 52 8.01 4.99 23.16
C LYS A 52 7.19 5.06 21.87
N GLN A 53 6.86 6.27 21.42
CA GLN A 53 6.12 6.46 20.16
C GLN A 53 6.90 5.92 18.95
N ALA A 54 8.20 6.20 18.89
CA ALA A 54 9.04 5.73 17.81
C ALA A 54 9.16 4.20 17.82
N PHE A 55 9.26 3.57 18.99
CA PHE A 55 9.33 2.12 19.13
C PHE A 55 8.02 1.44 18.76
N LEU A 56 6.87 1.95 19.22
CA LEU A 56 5.56 1.45 18.77
C LEU A 56 5.40 1.55 17.26
N LYS A 57 5.94 2.60 16.62
CA LYS A 57 5.93 2.70 15.15
C LYS A 57 6.73 1.59 14.48
N GLU A 58 7.87 1.18 15.04
CA GLU A 58 8.63 0.04 14.49
C GLU A 58 7.90 -1.31 14.69
N MET A 59 7.02 -1.42 15.70
CA MET A 59 6.19 -2.62 15.94
C MET A 59 5.14 -2.86 14.85
N GLU A 60 4.76 -1.82 14.08
CA GLU A 60 3.83 -1.97 12.93
C GLU A 60 4.33 -3.02 11.93
N HIS A 61 5.64 -3.16 11.79
CA HIS A 61 6.24 -4.18 10.94
C HIS A 61 6.12 -5.56 11.60
N ARG A 62 5.44 -6.48 10.89
CA ARG A 62 5.19 -7.86 11.32
C ARG A 62 4.38 -8.00 12.61
N ALA A 63 3.56 -7.01 12.97
CA ALA A 63 2.67 -7.07 14.15
C ALA A 63 1.89 -8.39 14.24
N GLY A 64 1.87 -9.01 15.42
CA GLY A 64 1.14 -10.26 15.67
C GLY A 64 0.55 -10.34 17.07
N LEU A 65 -0.26 -11.38 17.34
CA LEU A 65 -0.92 -11.55 18.64
C LEU A 65 0.04 -11.74 19.82
N TYR A 66 1.27 -12.18 19.57
CA TYR A 66 2.31 -12.23 20.60
C TYR A 66 2.70 -10.83 21.12
N ASP A 67 2.41 -9.76 20.37
CA ASP A 67 2.59 -8.37 20.83
C ASP A 67 1.42 -7.88 21.75
N GLU A 68 0.33 -8.64 21.85
CA GLU A 68 -0.93 -8.16 22.44
C GLU A 68 -0.81 -7.79 23.91
N ALA A 69 -0.16 -8.63 24.73
CA ALA A 69 -0.01 -8.39 26.16
C ALA A 69 0.76 -7.08 26.44
N PHE A 70 1.88 -6.89 25.74
CA PHE A 70 2.66 -5.66 25.79
C PHE A 70 1.82 -4.44 25.38
N LEU A 71 1.08 -4.53 24.27
CA LEU A 71 0.29 -3.42 23.75
C LEU A 71 -0.92 -3.07 24.65
N GLU A 72 -1.57 -4.05 25.28
CA GLU A 72 -2.61 -3.83 26.29
C GLU A 72 -2.02 -3.10 27.51
N SER A 73 -0.80 -3.43 27.94
CA SER A 73 -0.10 -2.67 29.00
C SER A 73 0.14 -1.21 28.58
N CYS A 74 0.45 -0.96 27.31
CA CYS A 74 0.66 0.38 26.76
C CYS A 74 -0.61 1.23 26.72
N LEU A 75 -1.82 0.63 26.75
CA LEU A 75 -3.08 1.38 26.90
C LEU A 75 -3.22 2.05 28.27
N LEU A 76 -2.40 1.67 29.26
CA LEU A 76 -2.38 2.27 30.59
C LEU A 76 -1.33 3.39 30.74
N ASP A 77 -0.56 3.68 29.69
CA ASP A 77 0.49 4.70 29.73
C ASP A 77 -0.11 6.10 30.03
N SER A 78 0.62 6.90 30.81
CA SER A 78 0.22 8.28 31.15
C SER A 78 0.03 9.18 29.92
N ARG A 79 0.77 8.94 28.85
CA ARG A 79 0.79 9.79 27.64
C ARG A 79 -0.27 9.35 26.63
N LYS A 80 -1.08 10.31 26.18
CA LYS A 80 -2.17 10.08 25.23
C LYS A 80 -1.66 9.47 23.93
N GLU A 81 -0.51 9.93 23.45
CA GLU A 81 0.08 9.53 22.20
C GLU A 81 0.52 8.06 22.21
N VAL A 82 1.08 7.58 23.35
CA VAL A 82 1.45 6.18 23.54
C VAL A 82 0.22 5.29 23.52
N ARG A 83 -0.82 5.65 24.30
CA ARG A 83 -2.11 4.94 24.29
C ARG A 83 -2.75 4.91 22.91
N THR A 84 -2.67 6.01 22.17
CA THR A 84 -3.23 6.12 20.80
C THR A 84 -2.52 5.16 19.85
N ALA A 85 -1.18 5.13 19.88
CA ALA A 85 -0.38 4.24 19.04
C ALA A 85 -0.64 2.77 19.39
N ALA A 86 -0.68 2.42 20.67
CA ALA A 86 -0.99 1.05 21.13
C ALA A 86 -2.40 0.61 20.70
N ALA A 87 -3.42 1.46 20.90
CA ALA A 87 -4.79 1.16 20.48
C ALA A 87 -4.93 1.03 18.95
N LEU A 88 -4.08 1.69 18.17
CA LEU A 88 -4.05 1.54 16.71
C LEU A 88 -3.40 0.21 16.31
N LEU A 89 -2.28 -0.16 16.93
CA LEU A 89 -1.62 -1.46 16.71
C LEU A 89 -2.55 -2.62 17.07
N LEU A 90 -3.15 -2.60 18.26
CA LEU A 90 -4.12 -3.61 18.69
C LEU A 90 -5.31 -3.71 17.73
N ALA A 91 -5.81 -2.58 17.22
CA ALA A 91 -6.90 -2.59 16.25
C ALA A 91 -6.51 -3.23 14.91
N ARG A 92 -5.22 -3.27 14.55
CA ARG A 92 -4.70 -3.93 13.33
C ARG A 92 -4.48 -5.43 13.52
N LEU A 93 -4.35 -5.91 14.75
CA LEU A 93 -4.14 -7.32 15.04
C LEU A 93 -5.45 -8.11 14.87
N PRO A 94 -5.53 -9.04 13.90
CA PRO A 94 -6.71 -9.89 13.75
C PRO A 94 -6.90 -10.74 15.01
N GLY A 95 -8.10 -10.69 15.59
CA GLY A 95 -8.45 -11.47 16.78
C GLY A 95 -8.04 -10.85 18.12
N SER A 96 -7.50 -9.63 18.14
CA SER A 96 -7.19 -8.97 19.42
C SER A 96 -8.45 -8.75 20.26
N ALA A 97 -8.29 -8.83 21.58
CA ALA A 97 -9.34 -8.59 22.54
C ALA A 97 -9.91 -7.17 22.40
N LEU A 98 -9.06 -6.17 22.11
CA LEU A 98 -9.50 -4.81 21.79
C LEU A 98 -10.44 -4.79 20.60
N LEU A 99 -10.09 -5.50 19.53
CA LEU A 99 -10.92 -5.53 18.33
C LEU A 99 -12.27 -6.22 18.59
N GLU A 100 -12.31 -7.29 19.38
CA GLU A 100 -13.55 -7.95 19.78
C GLU A 100 -14.46 -7.05 20.63
N ARG A 101 -13.88 -6.29 21.58
CA ARG A 101 -14.62 -5.30 22.37
C ARG A 101 -15.19 -4.21 21.48
N LEU A 102 -14.37 -3.62 20.60
CA LEU A 102 -14.82 -2.57 19.69
C LEU A 102 -15.87 -3.07 18.72
N PHE A 103 -15.75 -4.28 18.19
CA PHE A 103 -16.76 -4.84 17.29
C PHE A 103 -18.08 -5.09 18.00
N SER A 104 -18.04 -5.55 19.25
CA SER A 104 -19.24 -5.70 20.08
C SER A 104 -19.94 -4.37 20.32
N ARG A 105 -19.18 -3.30 20.59
CA ARG A 105 -19.70 -1.93 20.70
C ARG A 105 -20.25 -1.42 19.38
N ALA A 106 -19.55 -1.68 18.26
CA ALA A 106 -19.96 -1.27 16.93
C ALA A 106 -21.31 -1.89 16.52
N LYS A 107 -21.53 -3.18 16.80
CA LYS A 107 -22.83 -3.87 16.59
C LYS A 107 -23.95 -3.28 17.43
N ALA A 108 -23.66 -2.80 18.64
CA ALA A 108 -24.69 -2.22 19.51
C ALA A 108 -25.20 -0.87 18.97
N ILE A 109 -24.33 -0.12 18.27
CA ILE A 109 -24.65 1.21 17.72
C ILE A 109 -25.15 1.18 16.27
N LEU A 110 -24.93 0.09 15.53
CA LEU A 110 -25.43 -0.09 14.16
C LEU A 110 -26.54 -1.12 14.12
N ARG A 111 -27.74 -0.72 13.71
CA ARG A 111 -28.87 -1.64 13.53
C ARG A 111 -29.37 -1.61 12.10
N LYS A 112 -29.65 -2.79 11.55
CA LYS A 112 -30.31 -2.91 10.26
C LYS A 112 -31.76 -2.45 10.38
N GLU A 113 -32.18 -1.52 9.53
CA GLU A 113 -33.58 -1.08 9.48
C GLU A 113 -34.43 -2.02 8.62
N LYS A 114 -35.77 -1.94 8.76
CA LYS A 114 -36.73 -2.57 7.84
C LYS A 114 -36.73 -1.78 6.51
N GLY A 115 -35.65 -1.90 5.74
CA GLY A 115 -35.39 -1.13 4.53
C GLY A 115 -33.98 -1.40 4.00
N THR A 116 -33.43 -0.47 3.21
CA THR A 116 -32.12 -0.61 2.54
C THR A 116 -30.95 0.03 3.29
N GLY A 117 -31.12 0.40 4.56
CA GLY A 117 -30.12 1.19 5.31
C GLY A 117 -29.88 0.71 6.74
N LEU A 118 -28.88 1.32 7.37
CA LEU A 118 -28.56 1.18 8.79
C LEU A 118 -29.04 2.40 9.58
N SER A 119 -29.53 2.18 10.80
CA SER A 119 -29.62 3.23 11.82
C SER A 119 -28.35 3.27 12.65
N LEU A 120 -27.86 4.48 12.90
CA LEU A 120 -26.74 4.73 13.81
C LEU A 120 -27.27 5.33 15.12
N LEU A 121 -27.13 4.57 16.20
CA LEU A 121 -27.40 5.03 17.56
C LEU A 121 -26.14 5.66 18.14
N LEU A 122 -26.14 6.98 18.30
CA LEU A 122 -24.97 7.68 18.81
C LEU A 122 -24.72 7.34 20.29
N PRO A 123 -23.48 7.02 20.70
CA PRO A 123 -23.17 6.77 22.11
C PRO A 123 -23.41 8.01 22.97
N GLU A 124 -24.24 7.90 24.00
CA GLU A 124 -24.58 9.04 24.88
C GLU A 124 -23.38 9.53 25.71
N LYS A 125 -22.51 8.60 26.12
CA LYS A 125 -21.32 8.89 26.92
C LYS A 125 -20.11 8.09 26.45
N LEU A 126 -18.95 8.71 26.59
CA LEU A 126 -17.67 8.05 26.41
C LEU A 126 -17.20 7.45 27.74
N ASP A 127 -17.47 6.15 27.91
CA ASP A 127 -17.09 5.40 29.11
C ASP A 127 -15.57 5.18 29.22
N LYS A 128 -15.11 4.73 30.39
CA LYS A 128 -13.67 4.55 30.66
C LYS A 128 -13.04 3.46 29.78
N GLU A 129 -13.81 2.44 29.40
CA GLU A 129 -13.34 1.34 28.56
C GLU A 129 -13.09 1.80 27.12
N LEU A 130 -14.03 2.55 26.53
CA LEU A 130 -13.86 3.15 25.20
C LEU A 130 -12.68 4.13 25.19
N LYS A 131 -12.48 4.92 26.24
CA LYS A 131 -11.29 5.79 26.37
C LYS A 131 -10.00 4.99 26.40
N ARG A 132 -9.97 3.89 27.15
CA ARG A 132 -8.82 2.98 27.22
C ARG A 132 -8.52 2.38 25.84
N ASP A 133 -9.56 1.94 25.13
CA ASP A 133 -9.45 1.33 23.79
C ASP A 133 -9.22 2.38 22.66
N GLY A 134 -8.87 3.62 23.05
CA GLY A 134 -8.42 4.67 22.13
C GLY A 134 -9.53 5.42 21.40
N ILE A 135 -10.72 5.52 21.99
CA ILE A 135 -11.85 6.31 21.47
C ILE A 135 -11.95 7.67 22.17
N GLY A 136 -12.34 8.70 21.43
CA GLY A 136 -12.45 10.10 21.87
C GLY A 136 -11.18 10.92 21.69
N ILE A 137 -10.28 10.48 20.82
CA ILE A 137 -8.98 11.14 20.58
C ILE A 137 -9.05 12.14 19.43
N GLY A 138 -9.85 11.84 18.40
CA GLY A 138 -9.97 12.57 17.16
C GLY A 138 -10.77 13.86 17.25
N LYS A 139 -10.66 14.67 16.20
CA LYS A 139 -11.27 16.01 16.09
C LYS A 139 -12.28 16.11 14.93
N LYS A 140 -12.64 14.98 14.29
CA LYS A 140 -13.60 15.01 13.19
C LYS A 140 -14.96 15.47 13.72
N ASN A 141 -15.52 16.48 13.06
CA ASN A 141 -16.82 17.03 13.38
C ASN A 141 -17.83 16.50 12.36
N TYR A 142 -18.76 15.67 12.83
CA TYR A 142 -19.93 15.25 12.07
C TYR A 142 -21.19 15.87 12.69
N PRO A 143 -22.30 16.00 11.93
CA PRO A 143 -23.61 16.27 12.52
C PRO A 143 -23.90 15.26 13.64
N GLY A 144 -24.24 15.76 14.83
CA GLY A 144 -24.34 14.95 16.05
C GLY A 144 -23.16 15.09 17.02
N GLY A 145 -22.16 15.95 16.71
CA GLY A 145 -21.13 16.37 17.65
C GLY A 145 -20.17 15.26 18.09
N LYS A 146 -19.67 15.34 19.34
CA LYS A 146 -18.72 14.35 19.90
C LYS A 146 -19.23 12.91 19.83
N PRO A 147 -20.52 12.60 20.13
CA PRO A 147 -21.08 11.26 19.95
C PRO A 147 -20.91 10.68 18.55
N ALA A 148 -21.13 11.49 17.51
CA ALA A 148 -20.89 11.08 16.12
C ALA A 148 -19.41 10.81 15.84
N GLY A 149 -18.51 11.63 16.39
CA GLY A 149 -17.07 11.38 16.34
C GLY A 149 -16.66 10.05 16.99
N TRP A 150 -17.25 9.69 18.13
CA TRP A 150 -16.97 8.40 18.79
C TRP A 150 -17.46 7.22 17.96
N ALA A 151 -18.67 7.31 17.40
CA ALA A 151 -19.18 6.29 16.48
C ALA A 151 -18.27 6.10 15.27
N PHE A 152 -17.81 7.20 14.66
CA PHE A 152 -16.84 7.18 13.56
C PHE A 152 -15.56 6.44 13.97
N GLU A 153 -14.96 6.78 15.12
CA GLU A 153 -13.71 6.16 15.58
C GLU A 153 -13.86 4.67 15.88
N ILE A 154 -15.00 4.26 16.46
CA ILE A 154 -15.31 2.85 16.72
C ILE A 154 -15.37 2.09 15.40
N ILE A 155 -16.15 2.57 14.43
CA ILE A 155 -16.37 1.88 13.15
C ILE A 155 -15.10 1.88 12.30
N SER A 156 -14.30 2.95 12.34
CA SER A 156 -13.04 3.08 11.59
C SER A 156 -11.96 2.07 12.01
N LYS A 157 -12.12 1.42 13.17
CA LYS A 157 -11.20 0.40 13.67
C LYS A 157 -11.62 -1.02 13.28
N ILE A 158 -12.83 -1.23 12.79
CA ILE A 158 -13.37 -2.57 12.51
C ILE A 158 -12.99 -3.02 11.09
N PRO A 159 -12.37 -4.20 10.89
CA PRO A 159 -12.12 -4.74 9.56
C PRO A 159 -13.44 -4.82 8.77
N PRO A 160 -13.54 -4.22 7.57
CA PRO A 160 -14.79 -4.15 6.85
C PRO A 160 -15.43 -5.53 6.55
N GLN A 161 -14.62 -6.58 6.40
CA GLN A 161 -15.07 -7.96 6.21
C GLN A 161 -15.90 -8.50 7.39
N ARG A 162 -15.72 -7.97 8.60
CA ARG A 162 -16.57 -8.35 9.74
C ARG A 162 -18.02 -7.92 9.53
N TRP A 163 -18.26 -6.86 8.78
CA TRP A 163 -19.61 -6.43 8.42
C TRP A 163 -20.25 -7.36 7.39
N GLU A 164 -19.48 -7.85 6.41
CA GLU A 164 -19.94 -8.89 5.45
C GLU A 164 -20.39 -10.14 6.22
N ALA A 165 -19.57 -10.63 7.15
CA ALA A 165 -19.89 -11.78 7.98
C ALA A 165 -21.08 -11.54 8.90
N HIS A 166 -21.19 -10.34 9.48
CA HIS A 166 -22.28 -9.99 10.39
C HIS A 166 -23.64 -9.90 9.67
N PHE A 167 -23.68 -9.26 8.51
CA PHE A 167 -24.91 -9.08 7.74
C PHE A 167 -25.18 -10.22 6.75
N LYS A 168 -24.22 -11.12 6.55
CA LYS A 168 -24.27 -12.27 5.62
C LYS A 168 -24.58 -11.87 4.18
N ILE A 169 -23.95 -10.79 3.73
CA ILE A 169 -24.12 -10.23 2.38
C ILE A 169 -22.75 -9.78 1.83
N PRO A 170 -22.58 -9.70 0.50
CA PRO A 170 -21.29 -9.39 -0.10
C PRO A 170 -20.88 -7.92 0.11
N THR A 171 -19.61 -7.62 -0.19
CA THR A 171 -18.96 -6.31 -0.03
C THR A 171 -19.81 -5.14 -0.55
N VAL A 172 -20.24 -5.19 -1.81
CA VAL A 172 -20.97 -4.08 -2.46
C VAL A 172 -22.34 -3.85 -1.81
N ASP A 173 -23.05 -4.90 -1.45
CA ASP A 173 -24.36 -4.77 -0.79
C ASP A 173 -24.21 -4.31 0.65
N THR A 174 -23.15 -4.75 1.34
CA THR A 174 -22.80 -4.24 2.67
C THR A 174 -22.50 -2.75 2.60
N LEU A 175 -21.67 -2.30 1.65
CA LEU A 175 -21.38 -0.88 1.42
C LEU A 175 -22.67 -0.07 1.18
N ARG A 176 -23.59 -0.59 0.37
CA ARG A 176 -24.89 0.04 0.11
C ARG A 176 -25.74 0.18 1.37
N LEU A 177 -25.72 -0.78 2.29
CA LEU A 177 -26.41 -0.63 3.58
C LEU A 177 -25.86 0.55 4.40
N PHE A 178 -24.54 0.72 4.45
CA PHE A 178 -23.93 1.86 5.15
C PHE A 178 -24.24 3.18 4.44
N ALA A 179 -24.12 3.21 3.11
CA ALA A 179 -24.41 4.39 2.31
C ALA A 179 -25.87 4.83 2.37
N GLY A 180 -26.81 3.88 2.47
CA GLY A 180 -28.25 4.14 2.59
C GLY A 180 -28.69 4.65 3.97
N SER A 181 -27.79 4.78 4.93
CA SER A 181 -28.08 5.35 6.25
C SER A 181 -28.31 6.87 6.17
N LYS A 182 -29.10 7.42 7.11
CA LYS A 182 -29.19 8.88 7.33
C LYS A 182 -27.83 9.51 7.60
N GLN A 183 -26.91 8.77 8.22
CA GLN A 183 -25.53 9.19 8.47
C GLN A 183 -24.54 8.58 7.46
N GLY A 184 -24.98 8.32 6.23
CA GLY A 184 -24.21 7.63 5.19
C GLY A 184 -22.81 8.20 4.97
N LYS A 185 -22.64 9.53 4.95
CA LYS A 185 -21.32 10.17 4.84
C LYS A 185 -20.35 9.77 5.96
N LEU A 186 -20.79 9.83 7.22
CA LEU A 186 -19.98 9.43 8.38
C LEU A 186 -19.58 7.97 8.28
N LEU A 187 -20.55 7.12 7.94
CA LEU A 187 -20.37 5.68 7.81
C LEU A 187 -19.42 5.31 6.67
N LEU A 188 -19.52 5.97 5.52
CA LEU A 188 -18.61 5.79 4.38
C LEU A 188 -17.19 6.24 4.72
N ASP A 189 -17.04 7.41 5.35
CA ASP A 189 -15.73 7.87 5.81
C ASP A 189 -15.11 6.88 6.81
N ALA A 190 -15.92 6.32 7.72
CA ALA A 190 -15.45 5.34 8.70
C ALA A 190 -15.01 4.04 8.02
N LEU A 191 -15.79 3.54 7.06
CA LEU A 191 -15.42 2.37 6.25
C LEU A 191 -14.16 2.61 5.42
N ALA A 192 -13.96 3.82 4.89
CA ALA A 192 -12.76 4.19 4.16
C ALA A 192 -11.51 4.14 5.08
N ASN A 193 -11.63 4.67 6.31
CA ASN A 193 -10.56 4.61 7.30
C ASN A 193 -10.27 3.17 7.73
N ALA A 194 -11.32 2.36 7.92
CA ALA A 194 -11.19 0.94 8.22
C ALA A 194 -10.51 0.15 7.10
N ALA A 195 -10.89 0.39 5.83
CA ALA A 195 -10.28 -0.27 4.68
C ALA A 195 -8.78 0.03 4.59
N ILE A 196 -8.36 1.29 4.83
CA ILE A 196 -6.93 1.68 4.91
C ILE A 196 -6.24 1.00 6.09
N LEU A 197 -6.83 1.06 7.28
CA LEU A 197 -6.23 0.51 8.50
C LEU A 197 -5.89 -0.98 8.34
N HIS A 198 -6.82 -1.72 7.75
CA HIS A 198 -6.78 -3.17 7.56
C HIS A 198 -6.26 -3.61 6.19
N GLN A 199 -5.86 -2.66 5.33
CA GLN A 199 -5.36 -2.92 3.97
C GLN A 199 -6.33 -3.81 3.14
N ASP A 200 -7.65 -3.62 3.29
CA ASP A 200 -8.65 -4.36 2.53
C ASP A 200 -8.90 -3.71 1.17
N HIS A 201 -8.10 -4.12 0.17
CA HIS A 201 -8.20 -3.62 -1.20
C HIS A 201 -9.59 -3.82 -1.84
N ARG A 202 -10.36 -4.86 -1.47
CA ARG A 202 -11.70 -5.08 -2.02
C ARG A 202 -12.65 -3.97 -1.58
N TRP A 203 -12.53 -3.54 -0.32
CA TRP A 203 -13.33 -2.43 0.21
C TRP A 203 -12.83 -1.08 -0.29
N MET A 204 -11.52 -0.88 -0.45
CA MET A 204 -10.99 0.35 -1.06
C MET A 204 -11.56 0.54 -2.46
N GLU A 205 -11.54 -0.51 -3.29
CA GLU A 205 -12.13 -0.52 -4.62
C GLU A 205 -13.63 -0.25 -4.57
N ALA A 206 -14.38 -0.96 -3.73
CA ALA A 206 -15.83 -0.80 -3.64
C ALA A 206 -16.24 0.64 -3.27
N ILE A 207 -15.54 1.25 -2.30
CA ILE A 207 -15.77 2.64 -1.87
C ILE A 207 -15.43 3.62 -2.99
N LEU A 208 -14.26 3.51 -3.60
CA LEU A 208 -13.85 4.42 -4.69
C LEU A 208 -14.79 4.32 -5.89
N ARG A 209 -15.21 3.11 -6.27
CA ARG A 209 -16.19 2.91 -7.33
C ARG A 209 -17.58 3.45 -6.97
N TYR A 210 -17.97 3.39 -5.69
CA TYR A 210 -19.22 3.99 -5.23
C TYR A 210 -19.16 5.51 -5.36
N TRP A 211 -18.13 6.14 -4.79
CA TRP A 211 -17.93 7.60 -4.86
C TRP A 211 -17.82 8.11 -6.29
N TRP A 212 -17.14 7.38 -7.17
CA TRP A 212 -17.09 7.72 -8.58
C TRP A 212 -18.50 7.71 -9.22
N ARG A 213 -19.29 6.64 -9.00
CA ARG A 213 -20.63 6.50 -9.60
C ARG A 213 -21.66 7.49 -9.03
N THR A 214 -21.50 7.92 -7.79
CA THR A 214 -22.38 8.91 -7.16
C THR A 214 -21.86 10.34 -7.27
N ASN A 215 -20.75 10.56 -7.97
CA ASN A 215 -20.06 11.85 -8.09
C ASN A 215 -19.77 12.52 -6.73
N ASP A 216 -19.33 11.73 -5.75
CA ASP A 216 -18.98 12.22 -4.41
C ASP A 216 -17.56 12.82 -4.40
N GLU A 217 -17.44 14.01 -4.99
CA GLU A 217 -16.17 14.76 -5.08
C GLU A 217 -15.51 14.97 -3.72
N GLU A 218 -16.28 15.26 -2.69
CA GLU A 218 -15.75 15.47 -1.34
C GLU A 218 -15.08 14.21 -0.79
N GLY A 219 -15.67 13.03 -1.02
CA GLY A 219 -15.13 11.75 -0.60
C GLY A 219 -13.80 11.41 -1.29
N TRP A 220 -13.78 11.41 -2.63
CA TRP A 220 -12.61 10.93 -3.38
C TRP A 220 -11.48 11.98 -3.50
N SER A 221 -11.75 13.28 -3.43
CA SER A 221 -10.72 14.34 -3.51
C SER A 221 -10.06 14.64 -2.16
N GLY A 222 -10.69 14.22 -1.05
CA GLY A 222 -10.17 14.36 0.30
C GLY A 222 -8.92 13.51 0.58
N SER A 223 -8.27 13.74 1.71
CA SER A 223 -7.05 13.01 2.11
C SER A 223 -7.28 11.49 2.22
N THR A 224 -8.44 11.07 2.71
CA THR A 224 -8.79 9.64 2.81
C THR A 224 -8.98 9.03 1.42
N GLY A 225 -9.66 9.72 0.50
CA GLY A 225 -9.82 9.27 -0.89
C GLY A 225 -8.49 9.13 -1.63
N LYS A 226 -7.56 10.08 -1.43
CA LYS A 226 -6.20 9.98 -1.97
C LYS A 226 -5.47 8.74 -1.44
N LEU A 227 -5.50 8.51 -0.13
CA LEU A 227 -4.88 7.32 0.47
C LEU A 227 -5.50 6.01 -0.06
N LEU A 228 -6.83 5.96 -0.22
CA LEU A 228 -7.48 4.79 -0.83
C LEU A 228 -6.97 4.53 -2.24
N MET A 229 -6.84 5.57 -3.06
CA MET A 229 -6.32 5.44 -4.42
C MET A 229 -4.87 4.94 -4.38
N GLU A 230 -3.99 5.56 -3.59
CA GLU A 230 -2.57 5.19 -3.45
C GLU A 230 -2.36 3.71 -3.06
N HIS A 231 -3.24 3.16 -2.23
CA HIS A 231 -3.14 1.77 -1.76
C HIS A 231 -3.85 0.74 -2.66
N LEU A 232 -4.42 1.13 -3.81
CA LEU A 232 -5.01 0.16 -4.73
C LEU A 232 -3.96 -0.78 -5.35
N PRO A 233 -4.30 -2.06 -5.60
CA PRO A 233 -3.51 -2.91 -6.48
C PRO A 233 -3.45 -2.33 -7.90
N ASP A 234 -2.29 -2.41 -8.55
CA ASP A 234 -2.09 -1.93 -9.92
C ASP A 234 -3.15 -2.46 -10.91
N PRO A 235 -3.54 -3.76 -10.91
CA PRO A 235 -4.58 -4.25 -11.83
C PRO A 235 -5.92 -3.54 -11.65
N VAL A 236 -6.33 -3.29 -10.40
CA VAL A 236 -7.59 -2.62 -10.07
C VAL A 236 -7.54 -1.15 -10.47
N PHE A 237 -6.43 -0.46 -10.17
CA PHE A 237 -6.20 0.91 -10.62
C PHE A 237 -6.33 1.04 -12.14
N ASN A 238 -5.66 0.15 -12.89
CA ASN A 238 -5.68 0.16 -14.35
C ASN A 238 -7.08 -0.09 -14.90
N GLU A 239 -7.79 -1.09 -14.38
CA GLU A 239 -9.16 -1.41 -14.81
C GLU A 239 -10.10 -0.22 -14.58
N MET A 240 -10.07 0.38 -13.39
CA MET A 240 -10.91 1.54 -13.05
C MET A 240 -10.63 2.73 -13.95
N ALA A 241 -9.36 3.08 -14.17
CA ALA A 241 -8.97 4.20 -15.00
C ALA A 241 -9.35 3.98 -16.48
N GLN A 242 -9.16 2.76 -17.00
CA GLN A 242 -9.59 2.38 -18.34
C GLN A 242 -11.10 2.42 -18.50
N GLN A 243 -11.85 1.95 -17.49
CA GLN A 243 -13.31 2.01 -17.50
C GLN A 243 -13.80 3.47 -17.55
N HIS A 244 -13.17 4.36 -16.78
CA HIS A 244 -13.49 5.79 -16.81
C HIS A 244 -13.24 6.41 -18.17
N LEU A 245 -12.10 6.15 -18.80
CA LEU A 245 -11.76 6.65 -20.15
C LEU A 245 -12.68 6.11 -21.24
N LYS A 246 -13.17 4.86 -21.10
CA LYS A 246 -14.13 4.27 -22.03
C LYS A 246 -15.52 4.91 -21.92
N GLN A 247 -15.94 5.27 -20.70
CA GLN A 247 -17.23 5.93 -20.46
C GLN A 247 -17.21 7.42 -20.81
N ASN A 248 -16.06 8.07 -20.65
CA ASN A 248 -15.87 9.49 -20.91
C ASN A 248 -14.70 9.66 -21.89
N PRO A 249 -14.88 9.32 -23.19
CA PRO A 249 -13.83 9.44 -24.17
C PRO A 249 -13.48 10.91 -24.39
N GLY A 250 -12.18 11.19 -24.54
CA GLY A 250 -11.66 12.51 -24.86
C GLY A 250 -10.82 13.10 -23.75
N PHE A 251 -11.03 14.39 -23.49
CA PHE A 251 -10.21 15.19 -22.58
C PHE A 251 -10.46 14.82 -21.12
N ILE A 252 -9.40 14.66 -20.33
CA ILE A 252 -9.46 14.42 -18.88
C ILE A 252 -9.64 15.76 -18.19
N GLU A 253 -10.78 16.00 -17.56
CA GLU A 253 -11.04 17.25 -16.85
C GLU A 253 -10.16 17.41 -15.60
N GLU A 254 -9.81 18.66 -15.26
CA GLU A 254 -8.95 18.99 -14.11
C GLU A 254 -9.52 18.48 -12.79
N LYS A 255 -10.81 18.69 -12.55
CA LYS A 255 -11.52 18.25 -11.34
C LYS A 255 -12.23 16.92 -11.51
N SER A 256 -11.58 15.96 -12.18
CA SER A 256 -12.13 14.62 -12.38
C SER A 256 -11.54 13.60 -11.43
N PHE A 257 -12.35 12.57 -11.12
CA PHE A 257 -11.91 11.37 -10.41
C PHE A 257 -10.68 10.73 -11.07
N LEU A 258 -10.69 10.63 -12.41
CA LEU A 258 -9.57 10.07 -13.16
C LEU A 258 -8.29 10.90 -13.04
N ASN A 259 -8.36 12.24 -13.13
CA ASN A 259 -7.18 13.07 -12.92
C ASN A 259 -6.60 12.86 -11.51
N GLN A 260 -7.46 12.80 -10.49
CA GLN A 260 -7.04 12.54 -9.11
C GLN A 260 -6.33 11.18 -8.95
N MET A 261 -6.76 10.15 -9.68
CA MET A 261 -6.09 8.85 -9.71
C MET A 261 -4.73 8.92 -10.42
N LEU A 262 -4.70 9.43 -11.66
CA LEU A 262 -3.49 9.43 -12.49
C LEU A 262 -2.38 10.33 -11.93
N SER A 263 -2.72 11.45 -11.30
CA SER A 263 -1.75 12.45 -10.83
C SER A 263 -0.99 12.06 -9.56
N GLN A 264 -1.42 11.03 -8.83
CA GLN A 264 -0.74 10.59 -7.61
C GLN A 264 0.59 9.90 -7.89
N GLY A 265 0.67 9.15 -8.99
CA GLY A 265 1.88 8.45 -9.39
C GLY A 265 2.31 7.34 -8.45
N ALA A 266 1.35 6.67 -7.80
CA ALA A 266 1.59 5.48 -6.97
C ALA A 266 1.68 4.18 -7.80
N HIS A 267 0.93 4.10 -8.90
CA HIS A 267 0.72 2.85 -9.65
C HIS A 267 1.49 2.76 -10.95
N TYR A 268 1.84 1.54 -11.35
CA TYR A 268 2.28 1.26 -12.72
C TYR A 268 1.10 1.23 -13.68
N TRP A 269 1.29 1.80 -14.86
CA TRP A 269 0.25 1.82 -15.89
C TRP A 269 0.51 0.70 -16.87
N ASP A 270 -0.49 -0.14 -17.08
CA ASP A 270 -0.43 -1.15 -18.12
C ASP A 270 -0.44 -0.52 -19.52
N LYS A 271 -0.17 -1.34 -20.53
CA LYS A 271 -0.13 -0.89 -21.92
C LYS A 271 -1.45 -0.27 -22.39
N ALA A 272 -2.58 -0.80 -21.93
CA ALA A 272 -3.89 -0.33 -22.39
C ALA A 272 -4.20 1.06 -21.83
N LEU A 273 -4.01 1.27 -20.52
CA LEU A 273 -4.18 2.57 -19.88
C LEU A 273 -3.22 3.61 -20.47
N ALA A 274 -1.93 3.25 -20.60
CA ALA A 274 -0.91 4.11 -21.18
C ALA A 274 -1.32 4.61 -22.57
N GLN A 275 -1.80 3.70 -23.43
CA GLN A 275 -2.26 4.06 -24.76
C GLN A 275 -3.50 4.95 -24.75
N LEU A 276 -4.51 4.65 -23.91
CA LEU A 276 -5.71 5.49 -23.81
C LEU A 276 -5.38 6.92 -23.38
N VAL A 277 -4.51 7.08 -22.37
CA VAL A 277 -4.14 8.41 -21.85
C VAL A 277 -3.28 9.18 -22.87
N VAL A 278 -2.18 8.60 -23.34
CA VAL A 278 -1.23 9.31 -24.21
C VAL A 278 -1.85 9.58 -25.58
N LYS A 279 -2.51 8.60 -26.20
CA LYS A 279 -3.14 8.81 -27.51
C LYS A 279 -4.38 9.69 -27.42
N GLY A 280 -5.13 9.62 -26.32
CA GLY A 280 -6.24 10.55 -26.07
C GLY A 280 -5.74 12.00 -25.99
N PHE A 281 -4.58 12.22 -25.35
CA PHE A 281 -3.95 13.53 -25.31
C PHE A 281 -3.42 13.99 -26.67
N GLN A 282 -2.79 13.10 -27.45
CA GLN A 282 -2.37 13.39 -28.83
C GLN A 282 -3.55 13.81 -29.72
N GLN A 283 -4.66 13.07 -29.64
CA GLN A 283 -5.90 13.38 -30.36
C GLN A 283 -6.45 14.75 -29.95
N TRP A 284 -6.54 15.02 -28.65
CA TRP A 284 -6.97 16.32 -28.14
C TRP A 284 -6.09 17.45 -28.67
N LEU A 285 -4.76 17.31 -28.63
CA LEU A 285 -3.81 18.31 -29.11
C LEU A 285 -3.99 18.61 -30.60
N SER A 286 -4.25 17.58 -31.42
CA SER A 286 -4.50 17.75 -32.86
C SER A 286 -5.83 18.46 -33.17
N GLY A 287 -6.84 18.29 -32.31
CA GLY A 287 -8.16 18.90 -32.47
C GLY A 287 -8.34 20.25 -31.75
N ALA A 288 -7.37 20.67 -30.94
CA ALA A 288 -7.48 21.85 -30.10
C ALA A 288 -7.50 23.14 -30.94
N ARG A 289 -8.67 23.77 -31.04
CA ARG A 289 -8.87 25.06 -31.74
C ARG A 289 -8.79 26.30 -30.85
N ALA A 290 -8.79 26.12 -29.52
CA ALA A 290 -8.85 27.19 -28.53
C ALA A 290 -7.70 27.12 -27.52
N TYR A 291 -7.35 28.29 -26.98
CA TYR A 291 -6.28 28.50 -25.99
C TYR A 291 -6.66 27.94 -24.61
N TYR A 292 -6.56 26.63 -24.42
CA TYR A 292 -6.52 26.03 -23.08
C TYR A 292 -5.09 26.09 -22.55
N TRP A 293 -4.63 27.29 -22.19
CA TRP A 293 -3.26 27.54 -21.71
C TRP A 293 -2.95 27.01 -20.29
N ASN A 294 -3.98 26.63 -19.52
CA ASN A 294 -3.85 26.38 -18.08
C ASN A 294 -4.16 24.92 -17.69
N LEU A 295 -3.58 23.97 -18.43
CA LEU A 295 -3.80 22.53 -18.19
C LEU A 295 -2.68 21.91 -17.36
N TRP A 296 -2.45 22.46 -16.17
CA TRP A 296 -1.37 22.01 -15.28
C TRP A 296 -1.48 20.54 -14.91
N HIS A 297 -2.70 20.01 -14.80
CA HIS A 297 -2.92 18.61 -14.46
C HIS A 297 -2.38 17.67 -15.53
N TYR A 298 -2.47 18.02 -16.81
CA TYR A 298 -1.88 17.19 -17.88
C TYR A 298 -0.36 17.19 -17.85
N LYS A 299 0.28 18.29 -17.43
CA LYS A 299 1.73 18.29 -17.17
C LYS A 299 2.07 17.26 -16.10
N ARG A 300 1.30 17.25 -15.01
CA ARG A 300 1.46 16.27 -13.93
C ARG A 300 1.19 14.83 -14.40
N ILE A 301 0.15 14.60 -15.19
CA ILE A 301 -0.16 13.28 -15.77
C ILE A 301 1.00 12.78 -16.64
N LEU A 302 1.55 13.62 -17.52
CA LEU A 302 2.71 13.27 -18.35
C LEU A 302 3.98 13.01 -17.52
N GLU A 303 4.22 13.82 -16.49
CA GLU A 303 5.32 13.58 -15.55
C GLU A 303 5.18 12.22 -14.88
N VAL A 304 4.00 11.87 -14.37
CA VAL A 304 3.74 10.55 -13.77
C VAL A 304 3.90 9.44 -14.80
N ALA A 305 3.29 9.59 -15.98
CA ALA A 305 3.36 8.64 -17.09
C ALA A 305 4.81 8.29 -17.45
N ALA A 306 5.70 9.28 -17.47
CA ALA A 306 7.11 9.10 -17.78
C ALA A 306 7.82 8.08 -16.86
N TYR A 307 7.42 8.01 -15.58
CA TYR A 307 8.00 7.10 -14.59
C TYR A 307 7.19 5.81 -14.38
N ARG A 308 5.91 5.78 -14.77
CA ARG A 308 4.99 4.69 -14.43
C ARG A 308 4.57 3.80 -15.59
N ILE A 309 4.84 4.21 -16.81
CA ILE A 309 4.61 3.38 -18.01
C ILE A 309 5.83 2.50 -18.30
N ASP A 310 5.61 1.35 -18.95
CA ASP A 310 6.67 0.51 -19.52
C ASP A 310 7.47 1.29 -20.60
N PRO A 311 8.80 1.46 -20.44
CA PRO A 311 9.65 2.09 -21.45
C PRO A 311 9.61 1.42 -22.83
N GLY A 312 9.18 0.15 -22.92
CA GLY A 312 8.95 -0.52 -24.21
C GLY A 312 7.91 0.15 -25.12
N LEU A 313 7.07 1.05 -24.57
CA LEU A 313 6.08 1.81 -25.34
C LEU A 313 6.63 3.07 -26.01
N LEU A 314 7.90 3.42 -25.78
CA LEU A 314 8.54 4.64 -26.30
C LEU A 314 8.30 4.83 -27.80
N GLU A 315 8.56 3.82 -28.62
CA GLU A 315 8.42 3.92 -30.08
C GLU A 315 6.99 4.24 -30.51
N SER A 316 6.00 3.74 -29.77
CA SER A 316 4.59 4.04 -30.05
C SER A 316 4.17 5.48 -29.69
N PHE A 317 4.94 6.15 -28.83
CA PHE A 317 4.65 7.51 -28.35
C PHE A 317 5.54 8.59 -28.95
N ARG A 318 6.58 8.24 -29.72
CA ARG A 318 7.40 9.22 -30.47
C ARG A 318 6.59 9.93 -31.55
N SER A 319 5.66 9.21 -32.18
CA SER A 319 4.77 9.74 -33.24
C SER A 319 3.41 10.17 -32.69
N GLY A 320 2.69 11.01 -33.43
CA GLY A 320 1.30 11.40 -33.12
C GLY A 320 1.14 12.78 -32.47
N TRP A 321 2.24 13.50 -32.25
CA TRP A 321 2.23 14.88 -31.77
C TRP A 321 2.11 15.85 -32.94
N ASP A 322 1.00 16.56 -33.05
CA ASP A 322 0.81 17.56 -34.09
C ASP A 322 1.52 18.88 -33.74
N THR A 323 2.75 19.02 -34.23
CA THR A 323 3.58 20.21 -34.01
C THR A 323 3.05 21.47 -34.69
N ARG A 324 2.07 21.33 -35.61
CA ARG A 324 1.38 22.46 -36.26
C ARG A 324 0.20 22.96 -35.45
N SER A 325 -0.17 22.27 -34.37
CA SER A 325 -1.26 22.68 -33.49
C SER A 325 -0.96 24.06 -32.88
N PRO A 326 -1.95 25.00 -32.84
CA PRO A 326 -1.77 26.32 -32.25
C PRO A 326 -1.31 26.30 -30.78
N VAL A 327 -1.56 25.20 -30.06
CA VAL A 327 -1.19 25.04 -28.66
C VAL A 327 0.15 24.31 -28.46
N TRP A 328 0.82 23.84 -29.53
CA TRP A 328 2.03 23.01 -29.43
C TRP A 328 3.15 23.65 -28.61
N TYR A 329 3.40 24.95 -28.81
CA TYR A 329 4.45 25.68 -28.10
C TYR A 329 4.32 25.60 -26.56
N HIS A 330 3.12 25.41 -26.03
CA HIS A 330 2.87 25.25 -24.59
C HIS A 330 3.13 23.85 -24.05
N TRP A 331 3.32 22.86 -24.94
CA TRP A 331 3.41 21.44 -24.63
C TRP A 331 4.71 20.79 -25.08
N GLU A 332 5.44 21.41 -26.02
CA GLU A 332 6.67 20.89 -26.58
C GLU A 332 7.65 20.46 -25.48
N LYS A 333 7.90 21.32 -24.49
CA LYS A 333 8.83 21.03 -23.39
C LYS A 333 8.39 19.83 -22.54
N GLU A 334 7.10 19.74 -22.24
CA GLU A 334 6.51 18.69 -21.43
C GLU A 334 6.52 17.34 -22.16
N VAL A 335 6.18 17.34 -23.45
CA VAL A 335 6.23 16.15 -24.31
C VAL A 335 7.67 15.68 -24.50
N GLU A 336 8.61 16.59 -24.77
CA GLU A 336 10.03 16.25 -24.84
C GLU A 336 10.54 15.64 -23.54
N ARG A 337 10.19 16.23 -22.38
CA ARG A 337 10.59 15.72 -21.07
C ARG A 337 10.04 14.33 -20.82
N PHE A 338 8.77 14.09 -21.13
CA PHE A 338 8.14 12.77 -21.06
C PHE A 338 8.91 11.74 -21.90
N LEU A 339 9.19 12.04 -23.17
CA LEU A 339 9.91 11.16 -24.08
C LEU A 339 11.37 10.92 -23.65
N LYS A 340 12.07 11.96 -23.18
CA LYS A 340 13.45 11.88 -22.70
C LYS A 340 13.57 10.97 -21.46
N VAL A 341 12.67 11.12 -20.50
CA VAL A 341 12.64 10.26 -19.30
C VAL A 341 12.32 8.81 -19.66
N LEU A 342 11.37 8.60 -20.58
CA LEU A 342 11.01 7.24 -21.03
C LEU A 342 12.15 6.56 -21.80
N ALA A 343 12.87 7.32 -22.65
CA ALA A 343 14.07 6.85 -23.35
C ALA A 343 15.18 6.49 -22.37
N PHE A 344 15.51 7.37 -21.42
CA PHE A 344 16.51 7.08 -20.40
C PHE A 344 16.18 5.82 -19.59
N ARG A 345 14.90 5.64 -19.22
CA ARG A 345 14.45 4.42 -18.51
C ARG A 345 14.56 3.16 -19.38
N LYS A 346 14.38 3.27 -20.70
CA LYS A 346 14.60 2.18 -21.65
C LYS A 346 16.07 1.78 -21.67
N ASP A 347 16.96 2.75 -21.88
CA ASP A 347 18.41 2.54 -21.93
C ASP A 347 18.93 1.91 -20.62
N MET A 348 18.44 2.40 -19.47
CA MET A 348 18.78 1.86 -18.15
C MET A 348 18.29 0.42 -17.96
N LYS A 349 17.09 0.09 -18.46
CA LYS A 349 16.54 -1.27 -18.38
C LYS A 349 17.39 -2.24 -19.21
N GLU A 350 17.71 -1.88 -20.45
CA GLU A 350 18.56 -2.66 -21.34
C GLU A 350 19.97 -2.86 -20.75
N ALA A 351 20.57 -1.80 -20.17
CA ALA A 351 21.88 -1.89 -19.52
C ALA A 351 21.88 -2.85 -18.31
N LEU A 352 20.84 -2.82 -17.48
CA LEU A 352 20.71 -3.71 -16.32
C LEU A 352 20.47 -5.16 -16.73
N GLU A 353 19.68 -5.40 -17.78
CA GLU A 353 19.46 -6.72 -18.35
C GLU A 353 20.77 -7.31 -18.90
N ASN A 354 21.56 -6.51 -19.62
CA ASN A 354 22.88 -6.92 -20.14
C ASN A 354 23.88 -7.26 -19.02
N LEU A 355 23.91 -6.48 -17.93
CA LEU A 355 24.75 -6.78 -16.76
C LEU A 355 24.33 -8.07 -16.04
N SER A 356 23.02 -8.34 -15.97
CA SER A 356 22.49 -9.58 -15.41
C SER A 356 22.93 -10.80 -16.23
N ILE A 357 22.83 -10.71 -17.56
CA ILE A 357 23.27 -11.76 -18.49
C ILE A 357 24.79 -11.97 -18.36
N TYR A 358 25.58 -10.90 -18.35
CA TYR A 358 27.04 -10.99 -18.17
C TYR A 358 27.42 -11.69 -16.86
N ASN A 359 26.77 -11.36 -15.74
CA ASN A 359 27.02 -12.02 -14.45
C ASN A 359 26.64 -13.51 -14.46
N ILE A 360 25.57 -13.90 -15.14
CA ILE A 360 25.17 -15.32 -15.28
C ILE A 360 26.19 -16.09 -16.12
N GLU A 361 26.67 -15.52 -17.23
CA GLU A 361 27.67 -16.13 -18.10
C GLU A 361 29.06 -16.21 -17.45
N HIS A 362 29.43 -15.21 -16.63
CA HIS A 362 30.69 -15.25 -15.88
C HIS A 362 30.67 -16.30 -14.74
N VAL A 363 29.53 -16.46 -14.06
CA VAL A 363 29.38 -17.52 -13.06
C VAL A 363 29.42 -18.91 -13.71
N ARG A 364 28.85 -19.08 -14.92
CA ARG A 364 28.89 -20.35 -15.67
C ARG A 364 30.28 -20.68 -16.23
N SER A 365 31.03 -19.70 -16.72
CA SER A 365 32.39 -19.90 -17.23
C SER A 365 33.41 -20.23 -16.13
N ASN A 366 33.22 -19.70 -14.91
CA ASN A 366 34.07 -20.03 -13.76
C ASN A 366 33.76 -21.39 -13.08
N HIS A 367 32.73 -22.13 -13.53
CA HIS A 367 32.38 -23.45 -13.00
C HIS A 367 32.66 -24.63 -13.97
N SER A 368 33.46 -24.44 -15.01
CA SER A 368 33.94 -25.56 -15.84
C SER A 368 35.21 -26.17 -15.22
N PRO A 369 35.22 -27.46 -14.83
CA PRO A 369 36.42 -28.08 -14.28
C PRO A 369 37.48 -28.32 -15.37
N PRO A 370 38.78 -28.25 -15.05
CA PRO A 370 39.82 -28.43 -16.06
C PRO A 370 39.83 -29.88 -16.57
N VAL A 371 39.70 -30.04 -17.89
CA VAL A 371 39.83 -31.33 -18.58
C VAL A 371 41.29 -31.79 -18.48
N GLY A 372 41.58 -32.58 -17.45
CA GLY A 372 42.87 -33.25 -17.27
C GLY A 372 43.05 -34.39 -18.26
N ARG A 373 44.07 -34.30 -19.12
CA ARG A 373 44.56 -35.39 -19.96
C ARG A 373 44.90 -36.62 -19.09
N ARG A 374 44.27 -37.77 -19.34
CA ARG A 374 44.73 -39.07 -18.82
C ARG A 374 45.49 -39.84 -19.89
N SER A 375 46.74 -40.16 -19.57
CA SER A 375 47.63 -41.05 -20.32
C SER A 375 47.18 -42.51 -20.26
N LEU A 376 47.30 -43.18 -21.40
CA LEU A 376 47.11 -44.61 -21.62
C LEU A 376 48.20 -45.46 -20.94
N ARG A 377 47.82 -46.59 -20.32
CA ARG A 377 48.58 -47.86 -20.31
C ARG A 377 47.60 -49.04 -20.17
N PRO A 378 47.70 -50.09 -21.01
CA PRO A 378 47.05 -51.37 -20.79
C PRO A 378 48.05 -52.40 -20.22
N GLY A 379 47.58 -53.31 -19.37
CA GLY A 379 48.30 -54.49 -18.93
C GLY A 379 47.43 -55.72 -19.15
N ALA A 380 47.88 -56.63 -20.00
CA ALA A 380 47.30 -57.95 -20.26
C ALA A 380 48.43 -58.99 -20.28
N GLU A 381 48.02 -60.26 -20.12
CA GLU A 381 48.78 -61.51 -20.04
C GLU A 381 49.27 -61.85 -18.62
N GLY A 382 48.96 -63.00 -17.99
CA GLY A 382 48.45 -64.29 -18.46
C GLY A 382 49.38 -65.39 -17.90
N TYR A 383 48.86 -66.40 -17.20
CA TYR A 383 49.22 -67.83 -17.35
C TYR A 383 48.62 -68.76 -16.27
N GLU A 384 47.86 -69.70 -16.80
CA GLU A 384 47.51 -71.09 -16.46
C GLU A 384 47.77 -71.78 -15.10
N SER A 385 46.76 -72.61 -14.80
CA SER A 385 46.64 -73.71 -13.85
C SER A 385 47.63 -74.87 -14.08
N ARG A 386 48.13 -75.48 -12.98
CA ARG A 386 48.06 -76.95 -12.76
C ARG A 386 48.42 -77.39 -11.33
N ARG A 387 47.43 -78.02 -10.70
CA ARG A 387 47.43 -79.27 -9.89
C ARG A 387 48.53 -79.53 -8.84
N SER A 388 48.09 -79.73 -7.58
CA SER A 388 48.10 -81.01 -6.84
C SER A 388 48.29 -80.79 -5.33
N ALA A 389 47.30 -81.21 -4.53
CA ALA A 389 47.44 -81.47 -3.09
C ALA A 389 48.06 -82.88 -2.86
N PRO A 390 48.22 -83.43 -1.63
CA PRO A 390 48.34 -82.84 -0.29
C PRO A 390 49.52 -83.43 0.53
N LYS A 391 49.94 -82.75 1.61
CA LYS A 391 49.93 -83.24 3.00
C LYS A 391 50.44 -82.17 3.95
#